data_AF-A2BM58-F1
#
_entry.id   AF-A2BM58-F1
#
_cell.length_a   1.000
_cell.length_b   1.000
_cell.length_c   1.000
_cell.angle_alpha   90.00
_cell.angle_beta   90.00
_cell.angle_gamma   90.00
#
_symmetry.space_group_name_H-M   'P 1'
#
loop_
_entity.id
_entity.type
_entity.pdbx_description
1 polymer ?
#
loop_
_entity_poly.entity_id
_entity_poly.type
_entity_poly.pdbx_seq_one_letter_code
_entity_poly.pdbx_strand_id
1 'polypeptide(L)'
;MSDIIDYVPEDVLEEIVSAESELKQKRKRYKPYPSSRDVVEAVIEAVRTFSGHPDEFPDYVLEILEARGFDVRHVTLKRIWRTYEMLVRKGVIGDRLGVLAS
;
A
#
# COMPACT_ATOMS: atom_id res chain seq x y z
N MET A 1 -28.95 -30.48 -36.51
CA MET A 1 -28.41 -30.26 -35.16
C MET A 1 -28.51 -28.78 -34.93
N SER A 2 -29.69 -28.34 -34.50
CA SER A 2 -30.00 -26.93 -34.32
C SER A 2 -29.46 -26.54 -32.97
N ASP A 3 -28.63 -25.51 -32.95
CA ASP A 3 -28.03 -24.93 -31.76
C ASP A 3 -29.09 -24.74 -30.67
N ILE A 4 -29.01 -25.57 -29.62
CA ILE A 4 -29.57 -25.25 -28.32
C ILE A 4 -28.71 -24.10 -27.83
N ILE A 5 -29.11 -22.90 -28.24
CA ILE A 5 -28.69 -21.68 -27.58
C ILE A 5 -29.15 -21.87 -26.14
N ASP A 6 -28.21 -22.02 -25.22
CA ASP A 6 -28.44 -21.99 -23.77
C ASP A 6 -29.16 -20.68 -23.46
N TYR A 7 -30.49 -20.71 -23.52
CA TYR A 7 -31.32 -19.57 -23.18
C TYR A 7 -31.21 -19.43 -21.67
N VAL A 8 -30.32 -18.53 -21.25
CA VAL A 8 -30.21 -18.11 -19.86
C VAL A 8 -31.34 -17.11 -19.61
N PRO A 9 -32.29 -17.42 -18.71
CA PRO A 9 -33.35 -16.48 -18.34
C PRO A 9 -32.80 -15.17 -17.79
N GLU A 10 -33.46 -14.05 -18.09
CA GLU A 10 -33.02 -12.69 -17.74
C GLU A 10 -32.83 -12.49 -16.22
N ASP A 11 -33.68 -13.13 -15.42
CA ASP A 11 -33.65 -13.13 -13.95
C ASP A 11 -32.36 -13.75 -13.38
N VAL A 12 -31.86 -14.81 -14.03
CA VAL A 12 -30.59 -15.45 -13.66
C VAL A 12 -29.41 -14.51 -13.98
N LEU A 13 -29.48 -13.76 -15.08
CA LEU A 13 -28.46 -12.76 -15.43
C LEU A 13 -28.44 -11.61 -14.43
N GLU A 14 -29.61 -11.10 -14.02
CA GLU A 14 -29.73 -10.04 -13.03
C GLU A 14 -29.15 -10.45 -11.66
N GLU A 15 -29.38 -11.69 -11.23
CA GLU A 15 -28.83 -12.22 -9.98
C GLU A 15 -27.29 -12.24 -10.00
N ILE A 16 -26.69 -12.70 -11.11
CA ILE A 16 -25.24 -12.74 -11.28
C ILE A 16 -24.65 -11.33 -11.32
N VAL A 17 -25.27 -10.41 -12.07
CA VAL A 17 -24.83 -9.00 -12.16
C VAL A 17 -24.89 -8.32 -10.80
N SER A 18 -25.97 -8.56 -10.04
CA SER A 18 -26.13 -8.04 -8.69
C SER A 18 -25.03 -8.58 -7.75
N ALA A 19 -24.83 -9.90 -7.73
CA ALA A 19 -23.79 -10.53 -6.91
C ALA A 19 -22.38 -10.04 -7.26
N GLU A 20 -22.05 -9.88 -8.55
CA GLU A 20 -20.78 -9.30 -8.98
C GLU A 20 -20.61 -7.85 -8.49
N SER A 21 -21.66 -7.04 -8.57
CA SER A 21 -21.64 -5.65 -8.16
C SER A 21 -21.43 -5.50 -6.65
N GLU A 22 -22.08 -6.35 -5.85
CA GLU A 22 -21.90 -6.41 -4.40
C GLU A 22 -20.48 -6.86 -4.01
N LEU A 23 -19.93 -7.86 -4.71
CA LEU A 23 -18.55 -8.32 -4.51
C LEU A 23 -17.53 -7.23 -4.89
N LYS A 24 -17.75 -6.52 -6.01
CA LYS A 24 -16.94 -5.37 -6.42
C LYS A 24 -17.01 -4.23 -5.40
N GLN A 25 -18.18 -3.94 -4.84
CA GLN A 25 -18.33 -2.96 -3.76
C GLN A 25 -17.63 -3.39 -2.48
N LYS A 26 -17.74 -4.66 -2.07
CA LYS A 26 -17.03 -5.19 -0.89
C LYS A 26 -15.52 -5.09 -1.06
N ARG A 27 -14.98 -5.41 -2.25
CA ARG A 27 -13.54 -5.26 -2.55
C ARG A 27 -13.07 -3.80 -2.52
N LYS A 28 -13.90 -2.85 -2.96
CA LYS A 28 -13.60 -1.40 -2.86
C LYS A 28 -13.49 -0.88 -1.44
N ARG A 29 -14.05 -1.58 -0.43
CA ARG A 29 -14.04 -1.11 0.97
C ARG A 29 -12.72 -1.38 1.69
N TYR A 30 -11.89 -2.31 1.20
CA TYR A 30 -10.61 -2.63 1.84
C TYR A 30 -9.50 -1.75 1.26
N LYS A 31 -8.87 -0.94 2.12
CA LYS A 31 -7.64 -0.25 1.77
C LYS A 31 -6.58 -1.30 1.39
N PRO A 32 -5.90 -1.17 0.25
CA PRO A 32 -4.86 -2.12 -0.14
C PRO A 32 -3.69 -2.05 0.85
N TYR A 33 -3.00 -3.16 1.06
CA TYR A 33 -1.73 -3.15 1.80
C TYR A 33 -0.62 -2.58 0.91
N PRO A 34 0.33 -1.83 1.48
CA PRO A 34 1.44 -1.27 0.72
C PRO A 34 2.43 -2.36 0.32
N SER A 35 2.77 -2.38 -0.96
CA SER A 35 3.84 -3.20 -1.51
C SER A 35 5.20 -2.74 -0.98
N SER A 36 6.24 -3.55 -1.18
CA SER A 36 7.62 -3.16 -0.85
C SER A 36 8.07 -1.91 -1.59
N ARG A 37 7.60 -1.73 -2.84
CA ARG A 37 7.89 -0.52 -3.61
C ARG A 37 7.22 0.72 -3.00
N ASP A 38 5.98 0.59 -2.55
CA ASP A 38 5.24 1.71 -1.94
C ASP A 38 5.91 2.19 -0.65
N VAL A 39 6.39 1.25 0.18
CA VAL A 39 7.15 1.59 1.40
C VAL A 39 8.46 2.29 1.07
N VAL A 40 9.18 1.83 0.03
CA VAL A 40 10.41 2.49 -0.43
C VAL A 40 10.12 3.93 -0.87
N GLU A 41 9.09 4.13 -1.69
CA GLU A 41 8.72 5.46 -2.16
C GLU A 41 8.29 6.38 -1.02
N ALA A 42 7.53 5.86 -0.05
CA ALA A 42 7.14 6.60 1.15
C ALA A 42 8.34 6.99 2.02
N VAL A 43 9.32 6.09 2.21
CA VAL A 43 10.56 6.40 2.95
C VAL A 43 11.38 7.47 2.23
N ILE A 44 11.49 7.42 0.90
CA ILE A 44 12.22 8.45 0.14
C ILE A 44 11.54 9.81 0.26
N GLU A 45 10.20 9.84 0.18
CA GLU A 45 9.43 11.07 0.39
C GLU A 45 9.65 11.60 1.81
N ALA A 46 9.49 10.74 2.82
CA ALA A 46 9.66 11.09 4.21
C ALA A 46 11.03 11.71 4.48
N VAL A 47 12.12 11.14 3.96
CA VAL A 47 13.47 11.68 4.14
C VAL A 47 13.63 13.09 3.55
N ARG A 48 12.87 13.43 2.50
CA ARG A 48 12.92 14.74 1.87
C ARG A 48 12.20 15.81 2.68
N THR A 49 11.07 15.47 3.29
CA THR A 49 10.14 16.42 3.95
C THR A 49 10.24 16.41 5.48
N PHE A 50 10.68 15.31 6.08
CA PHE A 50 10.76 15.15 7.52
C PHE A 50 11.85 16.02 8.14
N SER A 51 11.50 16.68 9.26
CA SER A 51 12.38 17.57 10.02
C SER A 51 12.31 17.34 11.55
N GLY A 52 11.66 16.27 11.99
CA GLY A 52 11.49 15.91 13.40
C GLY A 52 12.62 15.03 13.96
N HIS A 53 12.35 14.41 15.11
CA HIS A 53 13.32 13.51 15.75
C HIS A 53 13.35 12.14 15.05
N PRO A 54 14.49 11.44 14.93
CA PRO A 54 14.55 10.13 14.28
C PRO A 54 13.54 9.10 14.80
N ASP A 55 13.17 9.15 16.07
CA ASP A 55 12.17 8.25 16.66
C ASP A 55 10.75 8.44 16.09
N GLU A 56 10.42 9.65 15.62
CA GLU A 56 9.11 9.98 15.03
C GLU A 56 9.08 9.68 13.52
N PHE A 57 10.25 9.41 12.92
CA PHE A 57 10.36 9.16 11.49
C PHE A 57 9.49 8.00 11.00
N PRO A 58 9.44 6.84 11.68
CA PRO A 58 8.58 5.73 11.27
C PRO A 58 7.11 6.10 11.28
N ASP A 59 6.66 6.86 12.28
CA ASP A 59 5.27 7.28 12.39
C ASP A 59 4.90 8.21 11.22
N TYR A 60 5.79 9.14 10.87
CA TYR A 60 5.61 10.00 9.70
C TYR A 60 5.55 9.21 8.37
N VAL A 61 6.32 8.13 8.23
CA VAL A 61 6.22 7.24 7.06
C VAL A 61 4.86 6.53 7.01
N LEU A 62 4.31 6.12 8.16
CA LEU A 62 2.98 5.52 8.24
C LEU A 62 1.91 6.52 7.84
N GLU A 63 1.99 7.77 8.30
CA GLU A 63 1.06 8.84 7.92
C GLU A 63 1.05 9.07 6.40
N ILE A 64 2.21 9.09 5.74
CA ILE A 64 2.31 9.21 4.27
C ILE A 64 1.59 8.05 3.58
N LEU A 65 1.78 6.81 4.06
CA LEU A 65 1.13 5.63 3.49
C LEU A 65 -0.39 5.65 3.71
N GLU A 66 -0.86 6.07 4.88
CA GLU A 66 -2.28 6.21 5.17
C GLU A 66 -2.95 7.30 4.32
N ALA A 67 -2.27 8.44 4.13
CA ALA A 67 -2.71 9.53 3.27
C ALA A 67 -2.84 9.10 1.80
N ARG A 68 -1.97 8.19 1.35
CA ARG A 68 -2.04 7.53 0.03
C ARG A 68 -3.15 6.47 -0.06
N GLY A 69 -3.87 6.21 1.03
CA GLY A 69 -5.01 5.29 1.06
C GLY A 69 -4.65 3.83 1.36
N PHE A 70 -3.43 3.55 1.83
CA PHE A 70 -3.02 2.19 2.20
C PHE A 70 -3.45 1.80 3.61
N ASP A 71 -3.55 0.50 3.84
CA ASP A 71 -3.67 -0.09 5.18
C ASP A 71 -2.27 -0.39 5.74
N VAL A 72 -1.87 0.33 6.78
CA VAL A 72 -0.53 0.24 7.35
C VAL A 72 -0.40 -0.76 8.50
N ARG A 73 -1.46 -1.49 8.85
CA ARG A 73 -1.47 -2.42 10.02
C ARG A 73 -0.34 -3.45 10.03
N HIS A 74 0.18 -3.82 8.85
CA HIS A 74 1.27 -4.79 8.70
C HIS A 74 2.64 -4.14 8.40
N VAL A 75 2.74 -2.82 8.37
CA VAL A 75 3.99 -2.10 8.20
C VAL A 75 4.64 -1.94 9.57
N THR A 76 5.68 -2.72 9.82
CA THR A 76 6.41 -2.66 11.09
C THR A 76 7.50 -1.59 11.07
N LEU A 77 7.79 -1.00 12.24
CA LEU A 77 8.91 -0.06 12.43
C LEU A 77 10.23 -0.63 11.90
N LYS A 78 10.49 -1.91 12.18
CA LYS A 78 11.68 -2.63 11.69
C LYS A 78 11.77 -2.64 10.16
N ARG A 79 10.64 -2.78 9.46
CA ARG A 79 10.59 -2.76 7.99
C ARG A 79 10.96 -1.38 7.45
N ILE A 80 10.45 -0.32 8.09
CA ILE A 80 10.75 1.07 7.71
C ILE A 80 12.25 1.35 7.89
N TRP A 81 12.80 1.02 9.06
CA TRP A 81 14.22 1.21 9.34
C TRP A 81 15.13 0.40 8.43
N ARG A 82 14.81 -0.87 8.16
CA ARG A 82 15.58 -1.67 7.18
C ARG A 82 15.57 -1.05 5.79
N THR A 83 14.41 -0.54 5.36
CA THR A 83 14.29 0.15 4.07
C THR A 83 15.14 1.41 4.04
N TYR A 84 15.06 2.24 5.08
CA TYR A 84 15.88 3.43 5.24
C TYR A 84 17.37 3.10 5.18
N GLU A 85 17.82 2.18 6.03
CA GLU A 85 19.22 1.75 6.10
C GLU A 85 19.71 1.22 4.74
N MET A 86 18.92 0.36 4.09
CA MET A 86 19.25 -0.15 2.77
C MET A 86 19.43 1.00 1.76
N LEU A 87 18.56 2.01 1.78
CA LEU A 87 18.64 3.15 0.87
C LEU A 87 19.86 4.04 1.14
N VAL A 88 20.20 4.26 2.41
CA VAL A 88 21.41 4.99 2.81
C VAL A 88 22.67 4.23 2.38
N ARG A 89 22.77 2.94 2.69
CA ARG A 89 23.93 2.09 2.32
C ARG A 89 24.12 1.99 0.80
N LYS A 90 23.04 2.03 0.03
CA LYS A 90 23.08 2.05 -1.45
C LYS A 90 23.41 3.43 -2.03
N GLY A 91 23.49 4.48 -1.22
CA GLY A 91 23.73 5.86 -1.67
C GLY A 91 22.53 6.50 -2.39
N VAL A 92 21.33 5.92 -2.27
CA VAL A 92 20.10 6.47 -2.88
C VAL A 92 19.61 7.70 -2.13
N ILE A 93 19.81 7.71 -0.80
CA ILE A 93 19.52 8.83 0.09
C ILE A 93 20.73 9.06 1.02
N GLY A 94 20.91 10.27 1.53
CA GLY A 94 21.89 10.55 2.58
C GLY A 94 21.35 10.22 3.98
N ASP A 95 22.25 9.98 4.94
CA ASP A 95 21.91 9.79 6.36
C ASP A 95 21.47 11.12 7.00
N ARG A 96 20.25 11.56 6.66
CA ARG A 96 19.65 12.78 7.22
C ARG A 96 19.26 12.65 8.69
N LEU A 97 19.05 11.43 9.17
CA LEU A 97 18.62 11.18 10.54
C LEU A 97 19.82 10.96 11.48
N GLY A 98 21.03 10.78 10.93
CA GLY A 98 22.26 10.61 11.69
C GLY A 98 22.33 9.30 12.48
N VAL A 99 21.50 8.31 12.10
CA VAL A 99 21.32 7.05 12.86
C VAL A 99 22.27 5.94 12.40
N LEU A 100 22.99 6.14 11.29
CA LEU A 100 23.92 5.15 10.73
C LEU A 100 25.38 5.61 10.78
N ALA A 101 25.64 6.80 11.35
CA ALA A 101 26.97 7.33 11.56
C ALA A 101 27.87 6.31 12.29
N SER A 102 28.90 5.85 11.59
CA SER A 102 30.06 5.13 12.11
C SER A 102 31.23 6.10 12.23
#